data_AF-A0A843U979-F1
#
_entry.id   AF-A0A843U979-F1
#
_cell.length_a   1.000
_cell.length_b   1.000
_cell.length_c   1.000
_cell.angle_alpha   90.00
_cell.angle_beta   90.00
_cell.angle_gamma   90.00
#
_symmetry.space_group_name_H-M   'P 1'
#
loop_
_entity.id
_entity.type
_entity.pdbx_description
1 polymer ?
#
loop_
_entity_poly.entity_id
_entity_poly.type
_entity_poly.pdbx_seq_one_letter_code
_entity_poly.pdbx_strand_id
1 'polypeptide(L)'
;MVLGFDTGSTAAHSLDRIGDLIHRGELARRHWDPYLTETEAHASAIDIPLNDLGSHPGVFLSINGSNEVDLGLNLVKGRSG
;
A
#
# COMPACT_ATOMS: atom_id res chain seq x y z
N MET A 1 10.91 1.57 6.84
CA MET A 1 10.84 1.05 5.47
C MET A 1 9.60 1.67 4.89
N VAL A 2 9.74 2.58 3.94
CA VAL A 2 8.60 3.26 3.32
C VAL A 2 7.91 2.32 2.36
N LEU A 3 6.64 2.00 2.64
CA LEU A 3 5.79 1.25 1.72
C LEU A 3 4.75 2.13 1.06
N GLY A 4 4.63 2.01 -0.26
CA GLY A 4 3.58 2.62 -1.06
C GLY A 4 2.46 1.64 -1.40
N PHE A 5 1.21 2.02 -1.16
CA PHE A 5 0.03 1.22 -1.50
C PHE A 5 -0.89 2.00 -2.43
N ASP A 6 -1.36 1.37 -3.49
CA ASP A 6 -2.38 1.90 -4.41
C ASP A 6 -3.77 1.36 -4.04
N THR A 7 -4.79 1.90 -4.70
CA THR A 7 -6.19 1.48 -4.56
C THR A 7 -6.46 0.09 -5.15
N GLY A 8 -7.55 -0.52 -4.67
CA GLY A 8 -8.13 -1.72 -5.26
C GLY A 8 -8.16 -2.94 -4.34
N SER A 9 -9.05 -3.87 -4.65
CA SER A 9 -9.35 -5.04 -3.81
C SER A 9 -8.15 -5.95 -3.53
N THR A 10 -7.18 -6.02 -4.45
CA THR A 10 -5.96 -6.82 -4.24
C THR A 10 -4.98 -6.14 -3.27
N ALA A 11 -4.84 -4.81 -3.36
CA ALA A 11 -3.98 -4.05 -2.46
C ALA A 11 -4.52 -4.04 -1.03
N ALA A 12 -5.85 -4.01 -0.87
CA ALA A 12 -6.54 -4.11 0.43
C ALA A 12 -6.11 -5.34 1.25
N HIS A 13 -6.02 -6.52 0.63
CA HIS A 13 -5.55 -7.73 1.32
C HIS A 13 -4.08 -7.65 1.76
N SER A 14 -3.24 -6.95 1.00
CA SER A 14 -1.84 -6.73 1.38
C SER A 14 -1.74 -5.81 2.59
N LEU A 15 -2.57 -4.78 2.63
CA LEU A 15 -2.69 -3.84 3.73
C LEU A 15 -3.18 -4.53 5.01
N ASP A 16 -4.21 -5.37 4.92
CA ASP A 16 -4.70 -6.20 6.04
C ASP A 16 -3.58 -7.08 6.62
N ARG A 17 -2.85 -7.79 5.75
CA ARG A 17 -1.78 -8.68 6.20
C ARG A 17 -0.65 -7.93 6.89
N ILE A 18 -0.33 -6.72 6.41
CA ILE A 18 0.70 -5.87 7.02
C ILE A 18 0.22 -5.33 8.37
N GLY A 19 -1.05 -4.93 8.48
CA GLY A 19 -1.68 -4.56 9.75
C GLY A 19 -1.59 -5.69 10.78
N ASP A 20 -1.95 -6.90 10.38
CA ASP A 20 -1.84 -8.10 11.23
C ASP A 20 -0.41 -8.34 11.74
N LEU A 21 0.58 -8.24 10.85
CA LEU A 21 1.99 -8.45 11.21
C LEU A 21 2.51 -7.38 12.17
N ILE A 22 2.07 -6.13 11.99
CA ILE A 22 2.39 -5.03 12.91
C ILE A 22 1.74 -5.29 14.26
N HIS A 23 0.47 -5.69 14.28
CA HIS A 23 -0.28 -5.94 15.52
C HIS A 23 0.31 -7.09 16.33
N ARG A 24 0.84 -8.12 15.65
CA ARG A 24 1.56 -9.25 16.28
C ARG A 24 2.99 -8.92 16.71
N GLY A 25 3.50 -7.74 16.37
CA GLY A 25 4.89 -7.34 16.63
C GLY A 25 5.92 -8.05 15.75
N GLU A 26 5.48 -8.77 14.70
CA GLU A 26 6.33 -9.48 13.74
C GLU A 26 6.95 -8.51 12.71
N LEU A 27 6.33 -7.34 12.52
CA LEU A 27 6.79 -6.31 11.59
C LEU A 27 6.90 -4.96 12.29
N ALA A 28 8.10 -4.38 12.27
CA ALA A 28 8.36 -3.09 12.90
C ALA A 28 7.69 -1.93 12.14
N ARG A 29 6.98 -1.07 12.86
CA ARG A 29 6.11 0.01 12.35
C ARG A 29 6.84 1.24 11.75
N ARG A 30 7.97 1.07 11.05
CA ARG A 30 8.77 2.21 10.56
C ARG A 30 8.25 2.79 9.24
N HIS A 31 7.50 3.89 9.30
CA HIS A 31 7.10 4.81 8.21
C HIS A 31 6.37 4.14 7.04
N TRP A 32 5.04 4.17 6.99
CA TRP A 32 4.22 3.65 5.89
C TRP A 32 3.55 4.82 5.18
N ASP A 33 3.62 4.88 3.85
CA ASP A 33 3.09 5.98 3.06
C ASP A 33 1.98 5.42 2.16
N PRO A 34 0.69 5.49 2.54
CA PRO A 34 -0.38 5.09 1.64
C PRO A 34 -0.44 6.05 0.45
N TYR A 35 -1.02 5.59 -0.65
CA TYR A 35 -1.43 6.44 -1.75
C TYR A 35 -2.93 6.22 -2.02
N LEU A 36 -3.67 7.33 -2.15
CA LEU A 36 -5.10 7.46 -2.49
C LEU A 36 -6.14 7.23 -1.37
N THR A 37 -7.28 7.93 -1.56
CA THR A 37 -8.37 8.20 -0.60
C THR A 37 -9.05 6.94 -0.02
N GLU A 38 -9.13 5.85 -0.78
CA GLU A 38 -9.71 4.58 -0.29
C GLU A 38 -8.71 3.80 0.57
N THR A 39 -7.42 3.83 0.21
CA THR A 39 -6.32 3.24 0.98
C THR A 39 -6.12 3.96 2.32
N GLU A 40 -6.29 5.29 2.34
CA GLU A 40 -6.20 6.08 3.56
C GLU A 40 -7.27 5.69 4.59
N ALA A 41 -8.53 5.56 4.16
CA ALA A 41 -9.62 5.15 5.04
C ALA A 41 -9.42 3.74 5.60
N HIS A 42 -8.99 2.79 4.76
CA HIS A 42 -8.69 1.42 5.18
C HIS A 42 -7.52 1.39 6.16
N ALA A 43 -6.41 2.04 5.82
CA ALA A 43 -5.21 2.03 6.67
C ALA A 43 -5.47 2.69 8.04
N SER A 44 -6.28 3.75 8.07
CA SER A 44 -6.76 4.36 9.33
C SER A 44 -7.59 3.38 10.17
N ALA A 45 -8.50 2.63 9.53
CA ALA A 45 -9.35 1.65 10.22
C ALA A 45 -8.57 0.48 10.86
N ILE A 46 -7.35 0.21 10.40
CA ILE A 46 -6.48 -0.85 10.93
C ILE A 46 -5.24 -0.32 11.66
N ASP A 47 -5.28 0.96 12.08
CA ASP A 47 -4.21 1.63 12.84
C ASP A 47 -2.84 1.62 12.14
N ILE A 48 -2.78 1.76 10.81
CA ILE A 48 -1.53 2.01 10.11
C ILE A 48 -1.33 3.52 9.94
N PRO A 49 -0.21 4.11 10.42
CA PRO A 49 0.05 5.52 10.28
C PRO A 49 0.36 5.85 8.82
N LEU A 50 -0.14 7.00 8.38
CA LEU A 50 -0.05 7.49 7.01
C LEU A 50 0.87 8.72 6.98
N ASN A 51 1.78 8.80 6.02
CA ASN A 51 2.45 10.05 5.69
C ASN A 51 2.19 10.42 4.23
N ASP A 52 2.28 11.72 3.96
CA ASP A 52 2.20 12.26 2.61
C ASP A 52 3.49 11.93 1.84
N LEU A 53 3.35 11.55 0.57
CA LEU A 53 4.44 11.21 -0.35
C LEU A 53 5.48 12.34 -0.46
N GLY A 54 5.05 13.60 -0.33
CA GLY A 54 5.96 14.76 -0.32
C GLY A 54 6.87 14.85 0.91
N SER A 55 6.54 14.14 1.99
CA SER A 55 7.25 14.19 3.28
C SER A 55 8.48 13.27 3.32
N HIS A 56 8.54 12.30 2.41
CA HIS A 56 9.62 11.30 2.34
C HIS A 56 10.06 11.08 0.89
N PRO A 57 11.25 11.54 0.47
CA PRO A 57 11.70 11.48 -0.92
C PRO A 57 12.08 10.07 -1.43
N GLY A 58 11.65 8.99 -0.77
CA GLY A 58 11.98 7.62 -1.17
C GLY A 58 10.96 6.59 -0.73
N VAL A 59 10.21 6.04 -1.68
CA VAL A 59 9.44 4.80 -1.50
C VAL A 59 10.41 3.62 -1.63
N PHE A 60 10.51 2.78 -0.60
CA PHE A 60 11.43 1.63 -0.60
C PHE A 60 10.83 0.42 -1.31
N LEU A 61 9.51 0.24 -1.21
CA LEU A 61 8.77 -0.83 -1.86
C LEU A 61 7.32 -0.38 -2.08
N SER A 62 6.73 -0.69 -3.24
CA SER A 62 5.31 -0.45 -3.50
C SER A 62 4.60 -1.75 -3.86
N ILE A 63 3.39 -1.95 -3.31
CA ILE A 63 2.59 -3.17 -3.49
C ILE A 63 1.24 -2.77 -4.08
N ASN A 64 1.03 -3.07 -5.36
CA ASN A 64 -0.16 -2.65 -6.11
C ASN A 64 -0.71 -3.79 -6.96
N GLY A 65 -2.02 -3.76 -7.18
CA GLY A 65 -2.67 -4.58 -8.20
C GLY A 65 -2.46 -4.03 -9.62
N SER A 66 -2.84 -4.83 -10.62
CA SER A 66 -2.93 -4.44 -12.03
C SER A 66 -4.10 -5.17 -12.69
N ASN A 67 -4.69 -4.59 -13.73
CA ASN A 67 -5.78 -5.21 -14.47
C ASN A 67 -5.27 -6.30 -15.41
N GLU A 68 -4.11 -6.07 -16.03
CA GLU A 68 -3.48 -6.97 -16.99
C GLU A 68 -1.96 -6.92 -16.82
N VAL A 69 -1.32 -8.07 -16.97
CA VAL A 69 0.14 -8.23 -16.91
C VAL A 69 0.57 -9.14 -18.06
N ASP A 70 1.52 -8.69 -18.88
CA ASP A 70 2.10 -9.52 -19.94
C ASP A 70 3.37 -10.26 -19.47
N LEU A 71 3.95 -11.11 -20.32
CA LEU A 71 5.18 -11.85 -20.00
C LEU A 71 6.43 -10.95 -19.86
N GLY A 72 6.36 -9.72 -20.35
CA GLY A 72 7.39 -8.70 -20.18
C GLY A 72 7.23 -7.88 -18.90
N LEU A 73 6.23 -8.19 -18.06
CA LEU A 73 5.85 -7.44 -16.87
C LEU A 73 5.36 -6.01 -17.15
N ASN A 74 4.86 -5.76 -18.36
CA ASN A 74 4.12 -4.53 -18.64
C ASN A 74 2.74 -4.60 -17.99
N LEU A 75 2.27 -3.46 -17.49
CA LEU A 75 1.07 -3.38 -16.66
C LEU A 75 0.02 -2.47 -17.31
N VAL A 76 -1.24 -2.91 -17.29
CA VAL A 76 -2.40 -2.04 -17.49
C VAL A 76 -3.03 -1.73 -16.13
N LYS A 77 -3.17 -0.45 -15.78
CA LYS A 77 -3.72 0.04 -14.49
C LYS A 77 -4.76 1.14 -14.73
N GLY A 78 -5.46 1.58 -13.68
CA GLY A 78 -6.41 2.71 -13.75
C GLY A 78 -7.85 2.33 -14.14
N ARG A 79 -8.30 1.09 -13.87
CA ARG A 79 -9.70 0.72 -14.16
C ARG A 79 -10.68 1.51 -13.30
N SER A 80 -10.28 1.87 -12.08
CA SER A 80 -11.07 2.58 -11.09
C SER A 80 -10.83 4.10 -11.08
N GLY A 81 -10.06 4.64 -12.03
CA GLY A 81 -9.58 6.03 -12.03
C GLY A 81 -8.08 6.06 -11.84
#